data_AF-A0A3B9Y345-F1
#
_entry.id   AF-A0A3B9Y345-F1
#
_cell.length_a   1.000
_cell.length_b   1.000
_cell.length_c   1.000
_cell.angle_alpha   90.00
_cell.angle_beta   90.00
_cell.angle_gamma   90.00
#
_symmetry.space_group_name_H-M   'P 1'
#
loop_
_entity.id
_entity.type
_entity.pdbx_description
1 polymer ?
#
loop_
_entity_poly.entity_id
_entity_poly.type
_entity_poly.pdbx_seq_one_letter_code
_entity_poly.pdbx_strand_id
1 'polypeptide(L)'
;MPLQTVGYEYLGENGLPNRHFFRKPIGASWTGRLFNLHVVEKGSDEWRRMLVFRDYLRLYPEDAQQYYLLKKELADTYDADYEGYTNAKTSFIEGILVKASLAE
;
A
#
# COMPACT_ATOMS: atom_id res chain seq x y z
N MET A 1 -24.09 2.33 4.85
CA MET A 1 -23.10 1.28 5.16
C MET A 1 -22.45 1.57 6.51
N PRO A 2 -22.22 0.58 7.40
CA PRO A 2 -21.65 0.83 8.74
C PRO A 2 -20.35 1.66 8.73
N LEU A 3 -19.43 1.39 7.78
CA LEU A 3 -18.17 2.14 7.68
C LEU A 3 -18.33 3.61 7.27
N GLN A 4 -19.38 3.96 6.51
CA GLN A 4 -19.68 5.36 6.19
C GLN A 4 -20.03 6.16 7.44
N THR A 5 -20.71 5.55 8.41
CA THR A 5 -21.11 6.22 9.66
C THR A 5 -19.91 6.66 10.52
N VAL A 6 -18.75 6.01 10.34
CA VAL A 6 -17.49 6.34 11.01
C VAL A 6 -16.50 7.08 10.10
N GLY A 7 -16.99 7.57 8.94
CA GLY A 7 -16.26 8.48 8.06
C GLY A 7 -15.45 7.82 6.93
N TYR A 8 -15.72 6.55 6.58
CA TYR A 8 -15.10 5.93 5.40
C TYR A 8 -15.95 6.08 4.14
N GLU A 9 -15.28 6.37 3.04
CA GLU A 9 -15.81 6.32 1.69
C GLU A 9 -15.42 5.01 1.03
N TYR A 10 -16.39 4.33 0.40
CA TYR A 10 -16.16 3.09 -0.34
C TYR A 10 -15.86 3.40 -1.80
N LEU A 11 -14.75 2.84 -2.32
CA LEU A 11 -14.21 3.14 -3.64
C LEU A 11 -14.27 1.92 -4.60
N GLY A 12 -14.92 0.82 -4.21
CA GLY A 12 -14.94 -0.39 -5.01
C GLY A 12 -13.57 -1.08 -5.05
N GLU A 13 -13.26 -1.69 -6.19
CA GLU A 13 -11.98 -2.36 -6.45
C GLU A 13 -10.80 -1.40 -6.57
N ASN A 14 -11.04 -0.21 -7.12
CA ASN A 14 -10.05 0.86 -7.26
C ASN A 14 -8.71 0.39 -7.88
N GLY A 15 -8.79 -0.44 -8.93
CA GLY A 15 -7.62 -0.92 -9.69
C GLY A 15 -6.99 -2.23 -9.19
N LEU A 16 -7.53 -2.87 -8.15
CA LEU A 16 -7.14 -4.23 -7.76
C LEU A 16 -8.37 -5.15 -7.74
N PRO A 17 -8.42 -6.19 -8.59
CA PRO A 17 -9.54 -7.14 -8.63
C PRO A 17 -9.80 -7.78 -7.27
N ASN A 18 -11.08 -8.01 -6.95
CA ASN A 18 -11.53 -8.69 -5.72
C ASN A 18 -11.15 -7.97 -4.41
N ARG A 19 -10.77 -6.69 -4.48
CA ARG A 19 -10.56 -5.82 -3.31
C ARG A 19 -11.80 -4.97 -3.05
N HIS A 20 -12.14 -4.75 -1.78
CA HIS A 20 -13.00 -3.65 -1.37
C HIS A 20 -12.15 -2.57 -0.68
N PHE A 21 -12.00 -1.43 -1.34
CA PHE A 21 -11.17 -0.34 -0.86
C PHE A 21 -11.99 0.78 -0.21
N PHE A 22 -11.52 1.26 0.94
CA PHE A 22 -12.11 2.40 1.62
C PHE A 22 -11.05 3.44 2.00
N ARG A 23 -11.43 4.72 1.98
CA ARG A 23 -10.61 5.84 2.46
C ARG A 23 -11.33 6.66 3.54
N LYS A 24 -10.57 7.25 4.47
CA LYS A 24 -11.10 8.20 5.47
C LYS A 24 -10.16 9.42 5.61
N PRO A 25 -10.70 10.65 5.77
CA PRO A 25 -12.13 11.00 5.79
C PRO A 25 -12.80 10.95 4.40
N ILE A 26 -14.13 10.94 4.40
CA ILE A 26 -14.95 11.07 3.18
C ILE A 26 -14.60 12.38 2.47
N GLY A 27 -14.46 12.33 1.14
CA GLY A 27 -14.11 13.50 0.34
C GLY A 27 -12.66 13.94 0.47
N ALA A 28 -11.82 13.17 1.17
CA ALA A 28 -10.40 13.46 1.28
C ALA A 28 -9.72 13.44 -0.10
N SER A 29 -9.01 14.53 -0.38
CA SER A 29 -7.95 14.54 -1.39
C SER A 29 -6.83 13.57 -0.99
N TRP A 30 -5.88 13.34 -1.89
CA TRP A 30 -4.73 12.48 -1.62
C TRP A 30 -3.91 12.91 -0.40
N THR A 31 -3.68 14.21 -0.21
CA THR A 31 -3.01 14.77 0.99
C THR A 31 -3.89 14.77 2.23
N GLY A 32 -5.21 14.90 2.06
CA GLY A 32 -6.17 14.92 3.17
C GLY A 32 -6.56 13.54 3.70
N ARG A 33 -6.12 12.47 3.03
CA ARG A 33 -6.48 11.10 3.38
C ARG A 33 -5.60 10.56 4.49
N LEU A 34 -6.23 10.13 5.58
CA LEU A 34 -5.55 9.67 6.79
C LEU A 34 -5.52 8.14 6.91
N PHE A 35 -6.54 7.46 6.39
CA PHE A 35 -6.66 6.01 6.50
C PHE A 35 -7.02 5.36 5.18
N ASN A 36 -6.35 4.25 4.89
CA ASN A 36 -6.64 3.32 3.81
C ASN A 36 -7.05 1.98 4.43
N LEU A 37 -8.22 1.47 4.07
CA LEU A 37 -8.68 0.15 4.46
C LEU A 37 -8.78 -0.72 3.21
N HIS A 38 -7.95 -1.76 3.17
CA HIS A 38 -7.96 -2.79 2.13
C HIS A 38 -8.69 -4.01 2.71
N VAL A 39 -9.87 -4.32 2.19
CA VAL A 39 -10.59 -5.56 2.52
C VAL A 39 -10.41 -6.51 1.34
N VAL A 40 -9.81 -7.66 1.61
CA VAL A 40 -9.52 -8.71 0.62
C VAL A 40 -9.86 -10.06 1.23
N GLU A 41 -10.06 -11.08 0.39
CA GLU A 41 -10.32 -12.43 0.85
C GLU A 41 -9.10 -13.01 1.58
N LYS A 42 -9.33 -13.68 2.71
CA LYS A 42 -8.27 -14.34 3.47
C LYS A 42 -7.65 -15.46 2.65
N GLY A 43 -6.32 -15.45 2.54
CA GLY A 43 -5.59 -16.44 1.75
C GLY A 43 -5.50 -16.12 0.26
N SER A 44 -6.12 -15.04 -0.21
CA SER A 44 -5.90 -14.51 -1.57
C SER A 44 -4.45 -14.06 -1.76
N ASP A 45 -4.07 -13.87 -3.02
CA ASP A 45 -2.72 -13.41 -3.38
C ASP A 45 -2.44 -12.02 -2.80
N GLU A 46 -3.40 -11.09 -2.84
CA GLU A 46 -3.25 -9.78 -2.21
C GLU A 46 -3.10 -9.87 -0.69
N TRP A 47 -3.85 -10.76 -0.04
CA TRP A 47 -3.70 -11.01 1.40
C TRP A 47 -2.29 -11.51 1.74
N ARG A 48 -1.79 -12.50 1.00
CA ARG A 48 -0.43 -13.04 1.19
C ARG A 48 0.62 -11.99 0.89
N ARG A 49 0.52 -11.33 -0.26
CA ARG A 49 1.45 -10.29 -0.73
C ARG A 49 1.65 -9.18 0.30
N MET A 50 0.56 -8.65 0.87
CA MET A 50 0.64 -7.61 1.90
C MET A 50 1.33 -8.09 3.19
N LEU A 51 1.04 -9.32 3.62
CA LEU A 51 1.62 -9.88 4.84
C LEU A 51 3.11 -10.22 4.67
N VAL A 52 3.47 -10.89 3.58
CA VAL A 52 4.84 -11.27 3.25
C VAL A 52 5.73 -10.03 3.15
N PHE A 53 5.29 -8.99 2.43
CA PHE A 53 6.03 -7.73 2.33
C PHE A 53 6.27 -7.10 3.69
N ARG A 54 5.24 -7.03 4.55
CA ARG A 54 5.35 -6.49 5.91
C ARG A 54 6.32 -7.29 6.77
N ASP A 55 6.18 -8.61 6.76
CA ASP A 55 6.93 -9.48 7.66
C ASP A 55 8.40 -9.57 7.24
N TYR A 56 8.68 -9.57 5.94
CA TYR A 56 10.04 -9.43 5.42
C TYR A 56 10.71 -8.13 5.89
N LEU A 57 10.10 -6.97 5.67
CA LEU A 57 10.70 -5.69 6.08
C LEU A 57 10.90 -5.56 7.60
N ARG A 58 10.13 -6.29 8.40
CA ARG A 58 10.36 -6.34 9.87
C ARG A 58 11.57 -7.19 10.24
N LEU A 59 11.90 -8.20 9.45
CA LEU A 59 13.04 -9.08 9.67
C LEU A 59 14.35 -8.52 9.12
N TYR A 60 14.28 -7.75 8.02
CA TYR A 60 15.44 -7.19 7.32
C TYR A 60 15.45 -5.66 7.41
N PRO A 61 15.98 -5.07 8.50
CA PRO A 61 15.92 -3.63 8.76
C PRO A 61 16.70 -2.79 7.73
N GLU A 62 17.73 -3.35 7.11
CA GLU A 62 18.46 -2.67 6.04
C GLU A 62 17.57 -2.42 4.81
N ASP A 63 16.80 -3.42 4.37
CA ASP A 63 15.85 -3.28 3.27
C ASP A 63 14.70 -2.32 3.64
N ALA A 64 14.26 -2.31 4.90
CA ALA A 64 13.29 -1.33 5.40
C ALA A 64 13.85 0.10 5.35
N GLN A 65 15.13 0.28 5.67
CA GLN A 65 15.80 1.57 5.57
C GLN A 65 15.92 2.02 4.11
N GLN A 66 16.26 1.13 3.18
CA GLN A 66 16.26 1.43 1.75
C GLN A 66 14.87 1.86 1.26
N TYR A 67 13.83 1.15 1.70
CA TYR A 67 12.46 1.51 1.34
C TYR A 67 12.04 2.88 1.89
N TYR A 68 12.49 3.23 3.10
CA TYR A 68 12.27 4.56 3.68
C TYR A 68 12.93 5.65 2.84
N LEU A 69 14.21 5.49 2.48
CA LEU A 69 14.96 6.47 1.70
C LEU A 69 14.32 6.66 0.31
N LEU A 70 13.96 5.57 -0.36
CA LEU A 70 13.25 5.61 -1.64
C LEU A 70 11.95 6.40 -1.53
N LYS A 71 11.11 6.13 -0.53
CA LYS A 71 9.85 6.87 -0.36
C LYS A 71 10.08 8.36 -0.13
N LYS A 72 11.15 8.73 0.57
CA LYS A 72 11.48 10.13 0.83
C LYS A 72 11.88 10.84 -0.46
N GLU A 73 12.79 10.25 -1.23
CA GLU A 73 13.22 10.79 -2.53
C GLU A 73 12.05 10.91 -3.52
N LEU A 74 11.20 9.89 -3.60
CA LEU A 74 10.04 9.91 -4.49
C LEU A 74 9.00 10.94 -4.05
N ALA A 75 8.83 11.17 -2.75
CA ALA A 75 7.93 12.22 -2.26
C ALA A 75 8.40 13.62 -2.69
N ASP A 76 9.72 13.86 -2.66
CA ASP A 76 10.30 15.13 -3.13
C ASP A 76 10.19 15.26 -4.66
N THR A 77 10.27 14.15 -5.41
CA THR A 77 10.22 14.13 -6.88
C THR A 77 8.81 14.29 -7.44
N TYR A 78 7.83 13.62 -6.83
CA TYR A 78 6.48 13.47 -7.37
C TYR A 78 5.44 14.34 -6.66
N ASP A 79 5.83 15.37 -5.90
CA ASP A 79 4.97 16.34 -5.17
C ASP A 79 3.44 16.10 -5.23
N ALA A 80 2.78 16.50 -6.32
CA ALA A 80 1.34 16.33 -6.53
C ALA A 80 0.92 15.15 -7.44
N ASP A 81 1.88 14.44 -8.03
CA ASP A 81 1.67 13.24 -8.86
C ASP A 81 1.70 11.95 -8.01
N TYR A 82 0.57 11.68 -7.36
CA TYR A 82 0.41 10.50 -6.50
C TYR A 82 0.45 9.17 -7.25
N GLU A 83 0.00 9.17 -8.51
CA GLU A 83 0.01 7.98 -9.34
C GLU A 83 1.45 7.65 -9.73
N GLY A 84 2.21 8.64 -10.18
CA GLY A 84 3.65 8.54 -10.42
C GLY A 84 4.41 8.08 -9.18
N TYR A 85 4.17 8.69 -8.02
CA TYR A 85 4.75 8.25 -6.74
C TYR A 85 4.43 6.78 -6.42
N THR A 86 3.18 6.37 -6.62
CA THR A 86 2.75 5.00 -6.34
C THR A 86 3.43 4.00 -7.28
N ASN A 87 3.45 4.30 -8.57
CA ASN A 87 4.05 3.46 -9.61
C ASN A 87 5.57 3.37 -9.48
N ALA A 88 6.25 4.45 -9.09
CA ALA A 88 7.70 4.48 -8.95
C ALA A 88 8.23 3.56 -7.83
N LYS A 89 7.39 3.17 -6.87
CA LYS A 89 7.75 2.19 -5.82
C LYS A 89 7.63 0.74 -6.28
N THR A 90 6.94 0.46 -7.39
CA THR A 90 6.54 -0.89 -7.79
C THR A 90 7.74 -1.82 -7.91
N SER A 91 8.79 -1.42 -8.64
CA SER A 91 9.97 -2.27 -8.85
C SER A 91 10.67 -2.65 -7.54
N PHE A 92 10.74 -1.72 -6.58
CA PHE A 92 11.30 -2.02 -5.26
C PHE A 92 10.43 -3.02 -4.49
N ILE A 93 9.11 -2.82 -4.49
CA ILE A 93 8.17 -3.70 -3.80
C ILE A 93 8.24 -5.12 -4.38
N GLU A 94 8.25 -5.27 -5.71
CA GLU A 94 8.41 -6.59 -6.35
C GLU A 94 9.75 -7.23 -5.99
N GLY A 95 10.83 -6.45 -5.96
CA GLY A 95 12.15 -6.95 -5.54
C GLY A 95 12.13 -7.52 -4.12
N ILE A 96 11.46 -6.84 -3.18
CA ILE A 96 11.30 -7.34 -1.81
C ILE A 96 10.47 -8.63 -1.78
N LEU A 97 9.41 -8.72 -2.57
CA LEU A 97 8.58 -9.93 -2.64
C LEU A 97 9.36 -11.14 -3.18
N VAL A 98 10.23 -10.93 -4.17
CA VAL A 98 11.13 -11.97 -4.68
C VAL A 98 12.16 -12.37 -3.62
N LYS A 99 12.76 -11.41 -2.91
CA LYS A 99 13.68 -11.74 -1.81
C LYS A 99 12.97 -12.53 -0.71
N ALA A 100 11.73 -12.19 -0.40
CA ALA A 100 10.94 -12.88 0.61
C ALA A 100 10.63 -14.33 0.22
N SER A 101 10.36 -14.61 -1.06
CA SER A 101 10.15 -16.00 -1.52
C SER A 101 11.41 -16.86 -1.54
N LEU A 102 12.60 -16.24 -1.45
CA LEU A 102 13.89 -16.94 -1.40
C LEU A 102 14.42 -17.13 0.03
N ALA A 103 13.76 -16.52 1.02
CA ALA A 103 14.12 -16.60 2.43
C ALA A 103 13.37 -17.72 3.18
N GLU A 104 12.52 -18.47 2.47
CA GLU A 104 11.91 -19.73 2.92
C GLU A 104 12.87 -20.91 2.81
#